data_AF-A0AA50DWM0-F1
#
_entry.id   AF-A0AA50DWM0-F1
#
_cell.length_a   1.000
_cell.length_b   1.000
_cell.length_c   1.000
_cell.angle_alpha   90.00
_cell.angle_beta   90.00
_cell.angle_gamma   90.00
#
_symmetry.space_group_name_H-M   'P 1'
#
loop_
_entity.id
_entity.type
_entity.pdbx_description
1 polymer ?
#
loop_
_entity_poly.entity_id
_entity_poly.type
_entity_poly.pdbx_seq_one_letter_code
_entity_poly.pdbx_strand_id
1 'polypeptide(L)'
;MADRTEARYAEIGRKMAETGDWITPKSTTVYLFGVNPLSTWLTAASFKVFSVNEFAARLSSFLPILLASYLVYLLAKNKGINYALVSTMILITTLGFFVSSGAVMTDPALVLGTTLSMVGFWQAYRGESNTGRLWGYLFFVGLAIGLLAKGPIGVVLVFLP
;
A
#
# COMPACT_ATOMS: atom_id res chain seq x y z
N MET A 1 19.62 -9.40 13.63
CA MET A 1 18.51 -10.35 13.84
C MET A 1 17.48 -10.05 12.77
N ALA A 2 17.62 -10.68 11.59
CA ALA A 2 16.67 -10.48 10.49
C ALA A 2 15.35 -11.13 10.89
N ASP A 3 14.27 -10.35 10.84
CA ASP A 3 12.94 -10.79 11.19
C ASP A 3 12.54 -11.96 10.25
N ARG A 4 12.24 -13.13 10.81
CA ARG A 4 11.93 -14.35 10.02
C ARG A 4 10.74 -14.15 9.08
N THR A 5 9.95 -13.12 9.36
CA THR A 5 8.77 -12.72 8.62
C THR A 5 9.14 -12.12 7.25
N GLU A 6 10.13 -11.22 7.18
CA GLU A 6 10.52 -10.54 5.94
C GLU A 6 11.13 -11.50 4.92
N ALA A 7 12.03 -12.37 5.38
CA ALA A 7 12.69 -13.37 4.54
C ALA A 7 11.66 -14.32 3.89
N ARG A 8 10.59 -14.66 4.63
CA ARG A 8 9.51 -15.52 4.13
C ARG A 8 8.65 -14.83 3.07
N TYR A 9 8.29 -13.56 3.27
CA TYR A 9 7.55 -12.79 2.25
C TYR A 9 8.38 -12.57 0.98
N ALA A 10 9.67 -12.26 1.13
CA ALA A 10 10.61 -12.13 0.00
C ALA A 10 10.77 -13.46 -0.76
N GLU A 11 10.85 -14.59 -0.07
CA GLU A 11 10.96 -15.90 -0.72
C GLU A 11 9.69 -16.25 -1.52
N ILE A 12 8.51 -15.98 -0.97
CA ILE A 12 7.22 -16.20 -1.66
C ILE A 12 7.13 -15.32 -2.91
N GLY A 13 7.47 -14.03 -2.80
CA GLY A 13 7.48 -13.11 -3.93
C GLY A 13 8.45 -13.55 -5.03
N ARG A 14 9.63 -14.05 -4.65
CA ARG A 14 10.61 -14.60 -5.59
C ARG A 14 10.05 -15.81 -6.33
N LYS A 15 9.46 -16.77 -5.62
CA LYS A 15 8.87 -17.96 -6.27
C LYS A 15 7.70 -17.59 -7.18
N MET A 16 6.86 -16.64 -6.82
CA MET A 16 5.80 -16.16 -7.73
C MET A 16 6.38 -15.56 -9.01
N ALA A 17 7.45 -14.76 -8.90
CA ALA A 17 8.11 -14.17 -10.06
C ALA A 17 8.80 -15.23 -10.95
N GLU A 18 9.43 -16.24 -10.36
CA GLU A 18 10.11 -17.34 -11.07
C GLU A 18 9.11 -18.33 -11.71
N THR A 19 8.04 -18.71 -10.99
CA THR A 19 7.10 -19.75 -11.43
C THR A 19 5.97 -19.21 -12.31
N GLY A 20 5.68 -17.90 -12.25
CA GLY A 20 4.56 -17.28 -12.95
C GLY A 20 3.18 -17.65 -12.39
N ASP A 21 3.12 -18.35 -11.26
CA ASP A 21 1.90 -18.72 -10.53
C ASP A 21 1.59 -17.63 -9.49
N TRP A 22 0.78 -16.65 -9.88
CA TRP A 22 0.39 -15.50 -9.04
C TRP A 22 -0.79 -15.81 -8.12
N ILE A 23 -1.45 -16.95 -8.33
CA ILE A 23 -2.67 -17.33 -7.60
C ILE A 23 -2.28 -18.12 -6.35
N THR A 24 -1.22 -18.93 -6.43
CA THR A 24 -0.90 -19.90 -5.39
C THR A 24 0.41 -19.57 -4.66
N PRO A 25 0.38 -18.83 -3.53
CA PRO A 25 1.58 -18.54 -2.75
C PRO A 25 2.21 -19.82 -2.19
N LYS A 26 3.43 -20.13 -2.63
CA LYS A 26 4.25 -21.26 -2.17
C LYS A 26 5.49 -20.72 -1.46
N SER A 27 5.68 -21.07 -0.19
CA SER A 27 7.03 -21.07 0.43
C SER A 27 7.62 -22.47 0.30
N THR A 28 8.92 -22.64 0.51
CA THR A 28 9.74 -23.71 -0.08
C THR A 28 9.20 -25.15 -0.08
N THR A 29 8.29 -25.50 0.82
CA THR A 29 7.64 -26.83 0.85
C THR A 29 6.15 -26.81 1.21
N VAL A 30 5.52 -25.63 1.40
CA VAL A 30 4.15 -25.53 1.95
C VAL A 30 3.34 -24.43 1.25
N TYR A 31 2.09 -24.75 0.92
CA TYR A 31 1.08 -23.80 0.45
C TYR A 31 0.66 -22.87 1.59
N LEU A 32 0.73 -21.56 1.34
CA LEU A 32 0.48 -20.55 2.35
C LEU A 32 -0.82 -19.80 2.06
N PHE A 33 -1.94 -20.45 2.37
CA PHE A 33 -3.25 -19.82 2.32
C PHE A 33 -3.40 -18.92 3.55
N GLY A 34 -3.37 -17.60 3.36
CA GLY A 34 -3.45 -16.61 4.45
C GLY A 34 -2.43 -15.48 4.36
N VAL A 35 -1.51 -15.51 3.39
CA VAL A 35 -0.70 -14.31 3.06
C VAL A 35 -1.51 -13.37 2.17
N ASN A 36 -1.32 -12.08 2.42
CA ASN A 36 -2.11 -11.03 1.78
C ASN A 36 -1.74 -10.95 0.29
N PRO A 37 -2.68 -11.18 -0.64
CA PRO A 37 -2.36 -11.30 -2.07
C PRO A 37 -1.64 -10.06 -2.59
N LEU A 38 -2.11 -8.88 -2.18
CA LEU A 38 -1.63 -7.61 -2.69
C LEU A 38 -0.16 -7.33 -2.35
N SER A 39 0.28 -7.65 -1.13
CA SER A 39 1.69 -7.49 -0.77
C SER A 39 2.57 -8.45 -1.57
N THR A 40 2.15 -9.71 -1.70
CA THR A 40 2.92 -10.71 -2.46
C THR A 40 3.00 -10.37 -3.95
N TRP A 41 1.93 -9.83 -4.55
CA TRP A 41 1.93 -9.36 -5.93
C TRP A 41 2.83 -8.15 -6.13
N LEU A 42 2.79 -7.17 -5.22
CA LEU A 42 3.68 -6.01 -5.29
C LEU A 42 5.16 -6.43 -5.18
N THR A 43 5.48 -7.37 -4.29
CA THR A 43 6.84 -7.89 -4.14
C THR A 43 7.27 -8.68 -5.39
N ALA A 44 6.42 -9.56 -5.92
CA ALA A 44 6.71 -10.32 -7.14
C ALA A 44 6.89 -9.40 -8.37
N ALA A 45 6.05 -8.38 -8.52
CA ALA A 45 6.19 -7.37 -9.57
C ALA A 45 7.51 -6.59 -9.41
N SER A 46 7.87 -6.21 -8.18
CA SER A 46 9.13 -5.51 -7.90
C SER A 46 10.35 -6.36 -8.28
N PHE A 47 10.32 -7.66 -7.98
CA PHE A 47 11.38 -8.59 -8.38
C PHE A 47 11.45 -8.84 -9.89
N LYS A 48 10.31 -8.80 -10.59
CA LYS A 48 10.28 -8.93 -12.05
C LYS A 48 10.94 -7.75 -12.76
N VAL A 49 10.83 -6.55 -12.18
CA VAL A 49 11.40 -5.31 -12.77
C VAL A 49 12.86 -5.09 -12.34
N PHE A 50 13.19 -5.31 -11.07
CA PHE A 50 14.50 -4.97 -10.50
C PHE A 50 15.39 -6.16 -10.18
N SER A 51 14.97 -7.38 -10.56
CA SER A 51 15.58 -8.65 -10.13
C SER A 51 15.51 -8.87 -8.62
N VAL A 52 15.89 -10.08 -8.17
CA VAL A 52 15.78 -10.49 -6.77
C VAL A 52 16.88 -9.80 -5.95
N ASN A 53 16.51 -8.77 -5.19
CA ASN A 53 17.41 -8.04 -4.29
C ASN A 53 16.63 -7.53 -3.07
N GLU A 54 17.29 -7.30 -1.93
CA GLU A 54 16.68 -6.72 -0.72
C GLU A 54 16.02 -5.37 -1.02
N PHE A 55 16.64 -4.57 -1.88
CA PHE A 55 16.09 -3.29 -2.32
C PHE A 55 14.74 -3.45 -3.03
N ALA A 56 14.62 -4.43 -3.93
CA ALA A 56 13.38 -4.72 -4.65
C ALA A 56 12.27 -5.24 -3.71
N ALA A 57 12.64 -5.98 -2.67
CA ALA A 57 11.70 -6.40 -1.63
C ALA A 57 11.15 -5.18 -0.86
N ARG A 58 12.02 -4.25 -0.45
CA ARG A 58 11.63 -3.03 0.29
C ARG A 58 10.86 -2.03 -0.58
N LEU A 59 11.13 -1.99 -1.88
CA LEU A 59 10.42 -1.14 -2.83
C LEU A 59 8.89 -1.38 -2.80
N SER A 60 8.49 -2.64 -2.56
CA SER A 60 7.09 -3.02 -2.45
C SER A 60 6.35 -2.35 -1.27
N SER A 61 7.07 -1.98 -0.20
CA SER A 61 6.53 -1.28 0.97
C SER A 61 6.71 0.24 0.85
N PHE A 62 7.77 0.68 0.20
CA PHE A 62 8.06 2.09 -0.04
C PHE A 62 7.03 2.75 -0.98
N LEU A 63 6.63 2.07 -2.06
CA LEU A 63 5.75 2.65 -3.08
C LEU A 63 4.35 3.00 -2.52
N PRO A 64 3.68 2.13 -1.73
CA PRO A 64 2.41 2.49 -1.09
C PRO A 64 2.52 3.68 -0.12
N ILE A 65 3.59 3.76 0.66
CA ILE A 65 3.82 4.87 1.59
C ILE A 65 4.04 6.19 0.86
N LEU A 66 4.81 6.16 -0.24
CA LEU A 66 5.05 7.35 -1.06
C LEU A 66 3.74 7.87 -1.65
N LEU A 67 2.93 6.98 -2.23
CA LEU A 67 1.61 7.33 -2.77
C LEU A 67 0.66 7.85 -1.67
N ALA A 68 0.63 7.23 -0.50
CA ALA A 68 -0.16 7.71 0.63
C ALA A 68 0.27 9.13 1.06
N SER A 69 1.58 9.39 1.14
CA SER A 69 2.10 10.72 1.48
C SER A 69 1.73 11.78 0.44
N TYR A 70 1.73 11.40 -0.85
CA TYR A 70 1.31 12.27 -1.95
C TYR A 70 -0.18 12.60 -1.88
N LEU A 71 -1.04 11.64 -1.51
CA LEU A 71 -2.47 11.87 -1.30
C LEU A 71 -2.73 12.85 -0.14
N VAL A 72 -1.98 12.73 0.95
CA VAL A 72 -2.06 13.68 2.06
C VAL A 72 -1.61 15.08 1.63
N TYR A 73 -0.53 15.18 0.85
CA TYR A 73 -0.08 16.44 0.27
C TYR A 73 -1.17 17.09 -0.60
N LEU A 74 -1.83 16.33 -1.48
CA LEU A 74 -2.93 16.82 -2.30
C LEU A 74 -4.10 17.33 -1.45
N LEU A 75 -4.47 16.61 -0.39
CA LEU A 75 -5.54 17.02 0.51
C LEU A 75 -5.20 18.34 1.23
N ALA A 76 -3.98 18.45 1.74
CA ALA A 76 -3.52 19.62 2.48
C ALA A 76 -3.25 20.83 1.57
N LYS A 77 -2.90 20.61 0.29
CA LYS A 77 -2.72 21.68 -0.71
C LYS A 77 -3.97 22.54 -0.86
N ASN A 78 -5.16 21.96 -0.65
CA ASN A 78 -6.43 22.69 -0.67
C ASN A 78 -6.54 23.76 0.43
N LYS A 79 -5.73 23.69 1.50
CA LYS A 79 -5.64 24.70 2.56
C LYS A 79 -4.44 25.65 2.41
N GLY A 80 -3.51 25.34 1.50
CA GLY A 80 -2.31 26.13 1.23
C GLY A 80 -1.04 25.28 1.11
N ILE A 81 -0.11 25.71 0.27
CA ILE A 81 1.10 24.92 -0.06
C ILE A 81 2.04 24.73 1.13
N ASN A 82 2.14 25.72 2.01
CA ASN A 82 2.96 25.65 3.22
C ASN A 82 2.42 24.60 4.20
N TYR A 83 1.10 24.54 4.39
CA TYR A 83 0.47 23.52 5.23
C TYR A 83 0.69 22.12 4.65
N ALA A 84 0.60 21.97 3.32
CA ALA A 84 0.83 20.70 2.66
C ALA A 84 2.26 20.18 2.86
N LEU A 85 3.27 21.04 2.71
CA LEU A 85 4.67 20.66 2.93
C LEU A 85 4.94 20.28 4.39
N VAL A 86 4.46 21.09 5.34
CA VAL A 86 4.69 20.85 6.77
C VAL A 86 3.99 19.55 7.23
N SER A 87 2.72 19.34 6.87
CA SER A 87 2.00 18.12 7.22
C SER A 87 2.65 16.87 6.63
N THR A 88 3.12 16.93 5.38
CA THR A 88 3.79 15.80 4.73
C THR A 88 5.16 15.53 5.36
N MET A 89 5.93 16.57 5.71
CA MET A 89 7.21 16.42 6.42
C MET A 89 7.02 15.76 7.80
N ILE A 90 6.02 16.20 8.57
CA ILE A 90 5.71 15.61 9.88
C ILE A 90 5.33 14.13 9.72
N LEU A 91 4.53 13.80 8.70
CA LEU A 91 4.09 12.44 8.44
C LEU A 91 5.25 11.51 8.05
N ILE A 92 6.16 11.96 7.18
CA ILE A 92 7.35 11.20 6.79
C ILE A 92 8.32 11.04 7.97
N THR A 93 8.42 12.04 8.84
CA THR A 93 9.31 12.01 10.03
C THR A 93 8.74 11.16 11.17
N THR A 94 7.46 10.78 11.10
CA THR A 94 6.83 9.95 12.12
C THR A 94 7.45 8.54 12.11
N LEU A 95 7.95 8.12 13.27
CA LEU A 95 8.67 6.87 13.48
C LEU A 95 7.93 5.64 12.90
N GLY A 96 6.61 5.60 13.04
CA GLY A 96 5.79 4.52 12.47
C GLY A 96 5.80 4.46 10.94
N PHE A 97 5.76 5.61 10.27
CA PHE A 97 5.83 5.68 8.80
C PHE A 97 7.24 5.37 8.29
N PHE A 98 8.26 5.85 8.98
CA PHE A 98 9.66 5.59 8.64
C PHE A 98 10.00 4.10 8.76
N VAL A 99 9.65 3.46 9.88
CA VAL A 99 9.87 2.02 10.09
C VAL A 99 9.07 1.19 9.10
N SER A 100 7.80 1.54 8.86
CA SER A 100 6.95 0.82 7.90
C SER A 100 7.43 0.94 6.46
N SER A 101 8.23 1.97 6.12
CA SER A 101 8.81 2.14 4.78
C SER A 101 10.03 1.25 4.54
N GLY A 102 10.76 0.90 5.60
CA GLY A 102 11.95 0.07 5.54
C GLY A 102 11.67 -1.42 5.75
N ALA A 103 10.57 -1.74 6.43
CA ALA A 103 10.19 -3.11 6.73
C ALA A 103 9.24 -3.69 5.67
N VAL A 104 9.47 -4.93 5.22
CA VAL A 104 8.60 -5.63 4.27
C VAL A 104 7.35 -6.11 5.00
N MET A 105 6.38 -5.21 5.16
CA MET A 105 5.15 -5.46 5.93
C MET A 105 3.91 -5.31 5.05
N THR A 106 2.80 -5.88 5.52
CA THR A 106 1.49 -5.81 4.84
C THR A 106 0.75 -4.49 5.09
N ASP A 107 1.23 -3.72 6.05
CA ASP A 107 0.56 -2.51 6.56
C ASP A 107 0.61 -1.30 5.60
N PRO A 108 1.69 -1.06 4.82
CA PRO A 108 1.76 0.05 3.86
C PRO A 108 0.64 0.05 2.80
N ALA A 109 0.26 -1.13 2.32
CA ALA A 109 -0.81 -1.30 1.35
C ALA A 109 -2.18 -0.94 1.92
N LEU A 110 -2.44 -1.32 3.18
CA LEU A 110 -3.66 -0.96 3.88
C LEU A 110 -3.76 0.55 4.09
N VAL A 111 -2.66 1.18 4.52
CA VAL A 111 -2.57 2.64 4.70
C VAL A 111 -2.85 3.37 3.40
N LEU A 112 -2.32 2.91 2.27
CA LEU A 112 -2.64 3.48 0.97
C LEU A 112 -4.13 3.34 0.64
N GLY A 113 -4.71 2.14 0.81
CA GLY A 113 -6.11 1.88 0.49
C GLY A 113 -7.07 2.74 1.29
N THR A 114 -6.86 2.84 2.62
CA THR A 114 -7.68 3.67 3.50
C THR A 114 -7.51 5.16 3.22
N THR A 115 -6.27 5.63 3.03
CA THR A 115 -5.98 7.04 2.71
C THR A 115 -6.59 7.43 1.36
N LEU A 116 -6.47 6.59 0.34
CA LEU A 116 -7.06 6.83 -0.98
C LEU A 116 -8.59 6.86 -0.91
N SER A 117 -9.20 5.98 -0.11
CA SER A 117 -10.64 6.00 0.13
C SER A 117 -11.05 7.34 0.78
N MET A 118 -10.42 7.73 1.88
CA MET A 118 -10.77 8.97 2.57
C MET A 118 -10.58 10.22 1.70
N VAL A 119 -9.45 10.32 0.99
CA VAL A 119 -9.16 11.44 0.09
C VAL A 119 -10.09 11.44 -1.12
N GLY A 120 -10.37 10.27 -1.69
CA GLY A 120 -11.30 10.09 -2.81
C GLY A 120 -12.71 10.51 -2.45
N PHE A 121 -13.22 10.11 -1.29
CA PHE A 121 -14.51 10.54 -0.78
C PHE A 121 -14.56 12.06 -0.58
N TRP A 122 -13.55 12.64 0.07
CA TRP A 122 -13.49 14.09 0.32
C TRP A 122 -13.45 14.91 -0.98
N GLN A 123 -12.69 14.47 -1.98
CA GLN A 123 -12.63 15.15 -3.27
C GLN A 123 -13.85 14.91 -4.15
N ALA A 124 -14.48 13.74 -4.07
CA ALA A 124 -15.76 13.48 -4.73
C ALA A 124 -16.88 14.39 -4.19
N TYR A 125 -16.88 14.64 -2.87
CA TYR A 125 -17.85 15.53 -2.23
C TYR A 125 -17.65 17.00 -2.60
N ARG A 126 -16.41 17.44 -2.81
CA ARG A 126 -16.07 18.85 -3.15
C ARG A 126 -15.98 19.15 -4.64
N GLY A 127 -15.76 18.13 -5.48
CA GLY A 127 -15.45 18.31 -6.90
C GLY A 127 -16.67 18.57 -7.77
N GLU A 128 -16.50 19.36 -8.83
CA GLU A 128 -17.50 19.51 -9.88
C GLU A 128 -17.80 18.18 -10.59
N SER A 129 -18.96 18.08 -11.25
CA SER A 129 -19.58 16.81 -11.68
C SER A 129 -18.68 15.82 -12.42
N ASN A 130 -17.64 16.25 -13.15
CA ASN A 130 -16.79 15.33 -13.91
C ASN A 130 -15.58 14.85 -13.09
N THR A 131 -14.90 15.77 -12.39
CA THR A 131 -13.78 15.46 -11.50
C THR A 131 -14.24 14.69 -10.27
N GLY A 132 -15.42 15.01 -9.71
CA GLY A 132 -15.98 14.30 -8.56
C GLY A 132 -16.29 12.82 -8.85
N ARG A 133 -16.70 12.48 -10.08
CA ARG A 133 -16.94 11.08 -10.48
C ARG A 133 -15.64 10.27 -10.54
N LEU A 134 -14.56 10.84 -11.07
CA LEU A 134 -13.24 10.21 -11.09
C LEU A 134 -12.75 9.89 -9.66
N TRP A 135 -12.89 10.84 -8.73
CA TRP A 135 -12.55 10.61 -7.33
C TRP A 135 -13.48 9.61 -6.64
N GLY A 136 -14.75 9.55 -7.05
CA GLY A 136 -15.68 8.49 -6.64
C GLY A 136 -15.23 7.09 -7.06
N TYR A 137 -14.72 6.92 -8.29
CA TYR A 137 -14.13 5.65 -8.70
C TYR A 137 -12.85 5.33 -7.91
N LEU A 138 -12.00 6.34 -7.65
CA LEU A 138 -10.80 6.17 -6.83
C LEU A 138 -11.11 5.76 -5.39
N PHE A 139 -12.24 6.18 -4.83
CA PHE A 139 -12.73 5.70 -3.53
C PHE A 139 -12.97 4.18 -3.55
N PHE A 140 -13.69 3.66 -4.56
CA PHE A 140 -13.93 2.23 -4.68
C PHE A 140 -12.64 1.44 -4.94
N VAL A 141 -11.70 2.01 -5.70
CA VAL A 141 -10.36 1.42 -5.90
C VAL A 141 -9.60 1.35 -4.57
N GLY A 142 -9.63 2.41 -3.75
CA GLY A 142 -9.04 2.42 -2.41
C GLY A 142 -9.64 1.34 -1.49
N LEU A 143 -10.96 1.18 -1.51
CA LEU A 143 -11.67 0.13 -0.79
C LEU A 143 -11.25 -1.27 -1.25
N ALA A 144 -11.18 -1.50 -2.56
CA ALA A 144 -10.74 -2.77 -3.13
C ALA A 144 -9.29 -3.09 -2.72
N ILE A 145 -8.39 -2.09 -2.73
CA ILE A 145 -7.01 -2.25 -2.27
C ILE A 145 -6.98 -2.58 -0.77
N GLY A 146 -7.76 -1.89 0.07
CA GLY A 146 -7.84 -2.18 1.50
C GLY A 146 -8.35 -3.60 1.80
N LEU A 147 -9.34 -4.06 1.02
CA LEU A 147 -9.92 -5.39 1.13
C LEU A 147 -8.94 -6.49 0.68
N LEU A 148 -8.19 -6.24 -0.40
CA LEU A 148 -7.12 -7.14 -0.85
C LEU A 148 -5.90 -7.12 0.09
N ALA A 149 -5.67 -6.01 0.80
CA ALA A 149 -4.54 -5.86 1.69
C ALA A 149 -4.73 -6.62 3.00
N LYS A 150 -5.91 -6.59 3.64
CA LYS A 150 -6.13 -7.25 4.95
C LYS A 150 -7.55 -7.82 5.12
N GLY A 151 -8.28 -8.03 4.04
CA GLY A 151 -9.63 -8.58 4.07
C GLY A 151 -10.66 -7.57 4.61
N PRO A 152 -11.70 -8.04 5.33
CA PRO A 152 -12.79 -7.20 5.83
C PRO A 152 -12.33 -6.05 6.75
N ILE A 153 -11.16 -6.19 7.38
CA ILE A 153 -10.60 -5.18 8.29
C ILE A 153 -10.40 -3.84 7.57
N GLY A 154 -9.99 -3.86 6.30
CA GLY A 154 -9.84 -2.63 5.52
C GLY A 154 -11.17 -1.91 5.29
N VAL A 155 -12.27 -2.65 5.14
CA VAL A 155 -13.61 -2.08 5.03
C VAL A 155 -14.05 -1.51 6.37
N VAL A 156 -13.87 -2.26 7.46
CA VAL A 156 -14.24 -1.79 8.81
C VAL A 156 -13.53 -0.48 9.14
N LEU A 157 -12.23 -0.35 8.87
CA LEU A 157 -11.48 0.87 9.14
C LEU A 157 -11.90 2.07 8.27
N VAL A 158 -12.42 1.83 7.06
CA VAL A 158 -12.92 2.92 6.20
C VAL A 158 -14.31 3.38 6.65
N PHE A 159 -15.14 2.47 7.15
CA PHE A 159 -16.52 2.77 7.58
C PHE A 159 -16.65 3.18 9.05
N LEU A 160 -15.69 2.81 9.89
CA LEU A 160 -15.66 3.04 11.33
C LEU A 160 -14.51 4.03 11.62
N PRO A 161 -14.75 5.35 11.42
CA PRO A 161 -13.73 6.38 11.60
C PRO A 161 -13.25 6.49 13.05
#